data_AF-A0A1I7XMK1-F1
#
_entry.id   AF-A0A1I7XMK1-F1
#
_cell.length_a   1.000
_cell.length_b   1.000
_cell.length_c   1.000
_cell.angle_alpha   90.00
_cell.angle_beta   90.00
_cell.angle_gamma   90.00
#
_symmetry.space_group_name_H-M   'P 1'
#
loop_
_entity.id
_entity.type
_entity.pdbx_description
1 polymer ?
#
loop_
_entity_poly.entity_id
_entity_poly.type
_entity_poly.pdbx_seq_one_letter_code
_entity_poly.pdbx_strand_id
1 'polypeptide(L)'
;MDQRTYLIYIEDRDNCSAIRTDSIEKIQNLNTRIKEYNVIIRDTNEKLLKLDDYERKGELKRTELRLLTERLNGMRVTAYPGSEEDIRQELQRMEESSEYRYLETEKEQLLGKIQDTEKELLIMRKDRKSAEEQMVKFMSINMVRRDLLGEIDVLEMEIRSSFNLPQHGSFVGKINDLIAKRQEDLETLKTESLHQLESAQRSVDEAQAEYAKLMCELKTCSEMIDRGEMNIKEAEIKLNMRESSKEEFRFLAFFKYCHYSCKIIFQIDSLRLQYREAEKFEDLEKEIEKKRIETNEAHDRLADLIRKHKDGYVGVFGSMPAGPWSDKILSVANSTQIKLKEVEDNFKQAELEFDRTSQSLNQLEIEDEKTHNEIKELKQKIWDVSTNFCNLLLSLLHYSIFINRSVAVLLWMSLQHYQISVASYLLHVRSLHLLTRKRRNTISYRQELYESWGEETNKTSCCPLCERKFGNQAGANELTNKLMNLSRSLPDEIEFLSERVAKHEEQERKYSDALVYVEQLRKIEEEKITEIQNGISTLKRMATSNSVILKSKQEEFDKISLISKTIVKIQANMKRSTVIFPLQKSKYFVSKSELLRIS
;
A
#
# COMPACT_ATOMS: atom_id res chain seq x y z
N MET A 1 36.09 8.24 -11.56
CA MET A 1 36.13 7.91 -10.11
C MET A 1 36.98 6.65 -9.97
N ASP A 2 37.98 6.64 -9.09
CA ASP A 2 38.78 5.44 -8.84
C ASP A 2 37.87 4.34 -8.23
N GLN A 3 38.09 3.10 -8.64
CA GLN A 3 37.29 1.93 -8.25
C GLN A 3 37.27 1.75 -6.72
N ARG A 4 38.35 2.16 -6.06
CA ARG A 4 38.47 2.19 -4.60
C ARG A 4 37.56 3.22 -3.94
N THR A 5 37.43 4.42 -4.52
CA THR A 5 36.54 5.48 -4.00
C THR A 5 35.07 5.09 -4.15
N TYR A 6 34.72 4.39 -5.24
CA TYR A 6 33.37 3.88 -5.47
C TYR A 6 32.97 2.79 -4.46
N LEU A 7 33.89 1.88 -4.11
CA LEU A 7 33.64 0.84 -3.11
C LEU A 7 33.46 1.42 -1.70
N ILE A 8 34.29 2.39 -1.30
CA ILE A 8 34.15 3.08 0.00
C ILE A 8 32.79 3.80 0.08
N TYR A 9 32.35 4.44 -1.00
CA TYR A 9 31.05 5.10 -1.04
C TYR A 9 29.88 4.12 -0.89
N ILE A 10 29.94 2.94 -1.52
CA ILE A 10 28.91 1.91 -1.36
C ILE A 10 28.87 1.40 0.09
N GLU A 11 30.02 1.12 0.68
CA GLU A 11 30.13 0.65 2.06
C GLU A 11 29.59 1.68 3.07
N ASP A 12 29.94 2.96 2.91
CA ASP A 12 29.42 4.06 3.73
C ASP A 12 27.91 4.25 3.56
N ARG A 13 27.39 4.14 2.32
CA ARG A 13 25.95 4.22 2.03
C ARG A 13 25.18 3.09 2.69
N ASP A 14 25.69 1.87 2.59
CA ASP A 14 25.04 0.68 3.13
C ASP A 14 25.10 0.69 4.68
N ASN A 15 26.21 1.15 5.27
CA ASN A 15 26.32 1.39 6.72
C ASN A 15 25.34 2.47 7.21
N CYS A 16 25.22 3.60 6.51
CA CYS A 16 24.24 4.64 6.83
C CYS A 16 22.80 4.13 6.69
N SER A 17 22.53 3.29 5.69
CA SER A 17 21.22 2.64 5.52
C SER A 17 20.90 1.72 6.70
N ALA A 18 21.86 0.91 7.14
CA ALA A 18 21.70 0.02 8.30
C ALA A 18 21.42 0.81 9.58
N ILE A 19 22.21 1.85 9.88
CA ILE A 19 22.00 2.73 11.05
C ILE A 19 20.63 3.41 11.01
N ARG A 20 20.21 3.87 9.82
CA ARG A 20 18.89 4.50 9.65
C ARG A 20 17.76 3.51 9.92
N THR A 21 17.90 2.27 9.46
CA THR A 21 16.89 1.22 9.63
C THR A 21 16.76 0.84 11.11
N ASP A 22 17.89 0.60 11.79
CA ASP A 22 17.94 0.32 13.24
C ASP A 22 17.36 1.49 14.07
N SER A 23 17.68 2.73 13.71
CA SER A 23 17.14 3.92 14.38
C SER A 23 15.62 4.05 14.20
N ILE A 24 15.10 3.77 13.01
CA ILE A 24 13.65 3.79 12.74
C ILE A 24 12.95 2.71 13.58
N GLU A 25 13.51 1.50 13.64
CA GLU A 25 12.95 0.40 14.44
C GLU A 25 12.93 0.75 15.94
N LYS A 26 14.02 1.33 16.47
CA LYS A 26 14.08 1.80 17.86
C LYS A 26 13.05 2.89 18.15
N ILE A 27 12.89 3.87 17.26
CA ILE A 27 11.90 4.94 17.40
C ILE A 27 10.47 4.36 17.35
N GLN A 28 10.21 3.40 16.46
CA GLN A 28 8.90 2.73 16.39
C GLN A 28 8.60 1.95 17.67
N ASN A 29 9.57 1.21 18.20
CA ASN A 29 9.43 0.48 19.47
C ASN A 29 9.15 1.44 20.64
N LEU A 30 9.92 2.54 20.74
CA LEU A 30 9.68 3.58 21.75
C LEU A 30 8.28 4.21 21.62
N ASN A 31 7.82 4.49 20.40
CA ASN A 31 6.47 5.02 20.17
C ASN A 31 5.37 4.02 20.59
N THR A 32 5.55 2.73 20.33
CA THR A 32 4.62 1.69 20.79
C THR A 32 4.57 1.65 22.31
N ARG A 33 5.72 1.65 22.98
CA ARG A 33 5.80 1.70 24.46
C ARG A 33 5.17 2.97 25.04
N ILE A 34 5.36 4.13 24.41
CA ILE A 34 4.72 5.39 24.82
C ILE A 34 3.19 5.27 24.72
N LYS A 35 2.66 4.66 23.66
CA LYS A 35 1.21 4.42 23.51
C LYS A 35 0.69 3.50 24.61
N GLU A 36 1.38 2.41 24.89
CA GLU A 36 1.04 1.48 25.99
C GLU A 36 1.01 2.21 27.35
N TYR A 37 2.04 3.01 27.66
CA TYR A 37 2.06 3.79 28.89
C TYR A 37 0.94 4.84 28.97
N ASN A 38 0.56 5.46 27.85
CA ASN A 38 -0.54 6.42 27.83
C ASN A 38 -1.90 5.76 28.12
N VAL A 39 -2.11 4.51 27.68
CA VAL A 39 -3.30 3.72 28.04
C VAL A 39 -3.30 3.45 29.54
N ILE A 40 -2.18 2.99 30.10
CA ILE A 40 -2.03 2.74 31.55
C ILE A 40 -2.30 4.02 32.37
N ILE A 41 -1.80 5.18 31.93
CA ILE A 41 -2.05 6.47 32.59
C ILE A 41 -3.54 6.81 32.60
N ARG A 42 -4.21 6.65 31.46
CA ARG A 42 -5.64 6.94 31.33
C ARG A 42 -6.47 6.07 32.27
N ASP A 43 -6.22 4.77 32.26
CA ASP A 43 -6.91 3.81 33.12
C ASP A 43 -6.65 4.08 34.61
N THR A 44 -5.44 4.51 34.96
CA THR A 44 -5.09 4.86 36.34
C THR A 44 -5.79 6.14 36.80
N ASN A 45 -5.86 7.16 35.94
CA ASN A 45 -6.57 8.41 36.25
C ASN A 45 -8.07 8.17 36.44
N GLU A 46 -8.68 7.29 35.64
CA GLU A 46 -10.09 6.93 35.83
C GLU A 46 -10.32 6.23 37.18
N LYS A 47 -9.38 5.39 37.61
CA LYS A 47 -9.45 4.73 38.93
C LYS A 47 -9.22 5.71 40.09
N LEU A 48 -8.35 6.70 39.94
CA LEU A 48 -8.17 7.77 40.94
C LEU A 48 -9.45 8.57 41.13
N LEU A 49 -10.15 8.91 40.04
CA LEU A 49 -11.46 9.58 40.14
C LEU A 49 -12.49 8.72 40.88
N LYS A 50 -12.49 7.40 40.65
CA LYS A 50 -13.34 6.47 41.41
C LYS A 50 -12.99 6.43 42.90
N LEU A 51 -11.70 6.49 43.25
CA LEU A 51 -11.25 6.56 44.64
C LEU A 51 -11.73 7.81 45.36
N ASP A 52 -11.58 8.99 44.74
CA ASP A 52 -12.04 10.26 45.31
C ASP A 52 -13.55 10.21 45.58
N ASP A 53 -14.32 9.62 44.67
CA ASP A 53 -15.76 9.41 44.87
C ASP A 53 -16.07 8.45 46.03
N TYR A 54 -15.30 7.38 46.20
CA TYR A 54 -15.44 6.48 47.34
C TYR A 54 -15.05 7.14 48.66
N GLU A 55 -14.01 7.98 48.67
CA GLU A 55 -13.61 8.72 49.87
C GLU A 55 -14.70 9.71 50.32
N ARG A 56 -15.25 10.48 49.38
CA ARG A 56 -16.41 11.36 49.64
C ARG A 56 -17.61 10.59 50.17
N LYS A 57 -17.96 9.45 49.55
CA LYS A 57 -19.05 8.58 50.05
C LYS A 57 -18.75 8.05 51.45
N GLY A 58 -17.51 7.64 51.72
CA GLY A 58 -17.08 7.17 53.04
C GLY A 58 -17.13 8.27 54.12
N GLU A 59 -16.84 9.52 53.79
CA GLU A 59 -17.03 10.67 54.69
C GLU A 59 -18.52 10.94 54.98
N LEU A 60 -19.37 10.90 53.97
CA LEU A 60 -20.82 11.03 54.13
C LEU A 60 -21.40 9.92 55.02
N LYS A 61 -20.96 8.67 54.84
CA LYS A 61 -21.39 7.55 55.69
C LYS A 61 -20.85 7.64 57.13
N ARG A 62 -19.62 8.12 57.33
CA ARG A 62 -19.07 8.35 58.67
C ARG A 62 -19.81 9.46 59.42
N THR A 63 -20.23 10.51 58.71
CA THR A 63 -21.04 11.58 59.30
C THR A 63 -22.46 11.11 59.61
N GLU A 64 -23.09 10.35 58.71
CA GLU A 64 -24.39 9.70 58.97
C GLU A 64 -24.32 8.80 60.22
N LEU A 65 -23.31 7.93 60.32
CA LEU A 65 -23.10 7.07 61.48
C LEU A 65 -22.95 7.86 62.79
N ARG A 66 -22.20 8.98 62.79
CA ARG A 66 -22.08 9.87 63.95
C ARG A 66 -23.44 10.41 64.38
N LEU A 67 -24.21 10.95 63.44
CA LEU A 67 -25.52 11.53 63.73
C LEU A 67 -26.50 10.47 64.29
N LEU A 68 -26.50 9.26 63.72
CA LEU A 68 -27.32 8.15 64.23
C LEU A 68 -26.87 7.71 65.63
N THR A 69 -25.56 7.67 65.88
CA THR A 69 -24.99 7.32 67.20
C THR A 69 -25.33 8.38 68.25
N GLU A 70 -25.26 9.67 67.88
CA GLU A 70 -25.66 10.78 68.75
C GLU A 70 -27.16 10.72 69.06
N ARG A 71 -28.01 10.43 68.05
CA ARG A 71 -29.46 10.24 68.26
C ARG A 71 -29.75 9.07 69.19
N LEU A 72 -29.07 7.94 69.03
CA LEU A 72 -29.19 6.78 69.91
C LEU A 72 -28.74 7.09 71.35
N ASN A 73 -27.61 7.80 71.50
CA ASN A 73 -27.12 8.22 72.82
C ASN A 73 -28.01 9.27 73.47
N GLY A 74 -28.73 10.08 72.68
CA GLY A 74 -29.74 11.03 73.15
C GLY A 74 -31.00 10.37 73.71
N MET A 75 -31.26 9.10 73.38
CA MET A 75 -32.36 8.30 73.96
C MET A 75 -32.03 7.73 75.35
N ARG A 76 -30.94 8.16 75.99
CA ARG A 76 -30.60 7.73 77.36
C ARG A 76 -31.66 8.22 78.35
N VAL A 77 -32.26 7.26 79.04
CA VAL A 77 -33.22 7.49 80.11
C VAL A 77 -32.46 7.97 81.35
N THR A 78 -32.89 9.10 81.93
CA THR A 78 -32.37 9.62 83.20
C THR A 78 -32.72 8.69 84.35
N ALA A 79 -31.87 8.62 85.38
CA ALA A 79 -32.08 7.77 86.55
C ALA A 79 -33.47 8.03 87.19
N TYR A 80 -34.29 6.98 87.28
CA TYR A 80 -35.65 7.06 87.79
C TYR A 80 -35.64 7.19 89.33
N PRO A 81 -36.31 8.21 89.91
CA PRO A 81 -36.23 8.50 91.35
C PRO A 81 -37.18 7.66 92.24
N GLY A 82 -37.95 6.72 91.67
CA GLY A 82 -38.96 5.93 92.40
C GLY A 82 -38.48 4.59 92.96
N SER A 83 -39.36 3.91 93.70
CA SER A 83 -39.09 2.59 94.28
C SER A 83 -39.11 1.48 93.21
N GLU A 84 -38.49 0.33 93.49
CA GLU A 84 -38.43 -0.80 92.55
C GLU A 84 -39.83 -1.27 92.09
N GLU A 85 -40.83 -1.18 92.96
CA GLU A 85 -42.20 -1.59 92.65
C GLU A 85 -42.89 -0.60 91.71
N ASP A 86 -42.64 0.71 91.90
CA ASP A 86 -43.12 1.76 90.98
C ASP A 86 -42.49 1.58 89.59
N ILE A 87 -41.21 1.19 89.55
CA ILE A 87 -40.50 0.88 88.30
C ILE A 87 -41.13 -0.32 87.60
N ARG A 88 -41.48 -1.40 88.32
CA ARG A 88 -42.09 -2.59 87.71
C ARG A 88 -43.48 -2.30 87.12
N GLN A 89 -44.31 -1.53 87.82
CA GLN A 89 -45.63 -1.14 87.31
C GLN A 89 -45.54 -0.17 86.13
N GLU A 90 -44.62 0.78 86.18
CA GLU A 90 -44.42 1.73 85.07
C GLU A 90 -43.79 1.04 83.86
N LEU A 91 -42.86 0.09 84.06
CA LEU A 91 -42.32 -0.75 82.99
C LEU A 91 -43.43 -1.56 82.30
N GLN A 92 -44.34 -2.17 83.06
CA GLN A 92 -45.47 -2.90 82.47
C GLN A 92 -46.40 -1.98 81.66
N ARG A 93 -46.68 -0.77 82.17
CA ARG A 93 -47.45 0.24 81.42
C ARG A 93 -46.71 0.76 80.19
N MET A 94 -45.39 0.91 80.26
CA MET A 94 -44.56 1.31 79.11
C MET A 94 -44.47 0.19 78.07
N GLU A 95 -44.30 -1.08 78.44
CA GLU A 95 -44.26 -2.21 77.50
C GLU A 95 -45.59 -2.41 76.74
N GLU A 96 -46.71 -2.05 77.38
CA GLU A 96 -48.04 -2.01 76.77
C GLU A 96 -48.30 -0.71 75.97
N SER A 97 -47.50 0.34 76.18
CA SER A 97 -47.60 1.60 75.44
C SER A 97 -47.18 1.41 73.99
N SER A 98 -48.03 1.91 73.09
CA SER A 98 -47.74 1.98 71.65
C SER A 98 -46.50 2.84 71.35
N GLU A 99 -46.22 3.84 72.18
CA GLU A 99 -45.05 4.73 72.03
C GLU A 99 -43.75 3.98 72.30
N TYR A 100 -43.70 3.15 73.34
CA TYR A 100 -42.52 2.35 73.65
C TYR A 100 -42.26 1.29 72.57
N ARG A 101 -43.31 0.59 72.10
CA ARG A 101 -43.18 -0.37 70.99
C ARG A 101 -42.71 0.31 69.71
N TYR A 102 -43.21 1.50 69.42
CA TYR A 102 -42.72 2.30 68.29
C TYR A 102 -41.22 2.62 68.46
N LEU A 103 -40.79 3.10 69.63
CA LEU A 103 -39.38 3.39 69.89
C LEU A 103 -38.48 2.14 69.84
N GLU A 104 -38.95 0.99 70.33
CA GLU A 104 -38.21 -0.28 70.24
C GLU A 104 -38.06 -0.72 68.78
N THR A 105 -39.12 -0.62 67.96
CA THR A 105 -39.03 -0.91 66.51
C THR A 105 -38.15 0.10 65.76
N GLU A 106 -38.17 1.39 66.14
CA GLU A 106 -37.28 2.40 65.58
C GLU A 106 -35.81 2.10 65.96
N LYS A 107 -35.55 1.70 67.20
CA LYS A 107 -34.23 1.26 67.68
C LYS A 107 -33.73 0.04 66.92
N GLU A 108 -34.56 -0.97 66.69
CA GLU A 108 -34.19 -2.15 65.88
C GLU A 108 -33.89 -1.77 64.42
N GLN A 109 -34.71 -0.91 63.81
CA GLN A 109 -34.46 -0.41 62.47
C GLN A 109 -33.16 0.39 62.38
N LEU A 110 -32.86 1.21 63.39
CA LEU A 110 -31.60 1.97 63.46
C LEU A 110 -30.40 1.04 63.63
N LEU A 111 -30.50 0.00 64.47
CA LEU A 111 -29.45 -1.01 64.62
C LEU A 111 -29.20 -1.77 63.31
N GLY A 112 -30.25 -2.11 62.57
CA GLY A 112 -30.14 -2.71 61.24
C GLY A 112 -29.39 -1.79 60.26
N LYS A 113 -29.77 -0.51 60.20
CA LYS A 113 -29.09 0.50 59.36
C LYS A 113 -27.62 0.70 59.75
N ILE A 114 -27.30 0.67 61.04
CA ILE A 114 -25.92 0.75 61.53
C ILE A 114 -25.11 -0.45 61.03
N GLN A 115 -25.62 -1.67 61.19
CA GLN A 115 -24.92 -2.88 60.72
C GLN A 115 -24.70 -2.89 59.20
N ASP A 116 -25.68 -2.44 58.42
CA ASP A 116 -25.53 -2.36 56.97
C ASP A 116 -24.51 -1.29 56.56
N THR A 117 -24.52 -0.14 57.23
CA THR A 117 -23.50 0.91 57.01
C THR A 117 -22.10 0.44 57.40
N GLU A 118 -21.96 -0.34 58.47
CA GLU A 118 -20.67 -0.93 58.87
C GLU A 118 -20.14 -1.92 57.83
N LYS A 119 -21.01 -2.75 57.23
CA LYS A 119 -20.65 -3.65 56.12
C LYS A 119 -20.19 -2.86 54.89
N GLU A 120 -20.90 -1.78 54.53
CA GLU A 120 -20.51 -0.89 53.43
C GLU A 120 -19.13 -0.24 53.69
N LEU A 121 -18.88 0.23 54.91
CA LEU A 121 -17.57 0.79 55.30
C LEU A 121 -16.45 -0.25 55.20
N LEU A 122 -16.71 -1.52 55.52
CA LEU A 122 -15.73 -2.59 55.39
C LEU A 122 -15.37 -2.85 53.91
N ILE A 123 -16.37 -2.88 53.02
CA ILE A 123 -16.17 -3.01 51.57
C ILE A 123 -15.35 -1.83 51.06
N MET A 124 -15.74 -0.59 51.39
CA MET A 124 -15.00 0.61 50.98
C MET A 124 -13.54 0.62 51.46
N ARG A 125 -13.25 0.13 52.68
CA ARG A 125 -11.87 -0.01 53.15
C ARG A 125 -11.05 -1.01 52.33
N LYS A 126 -11.67 -2.11 51.90
CA LYS A 126 -11.03 -3.11 51.05
C LYS A 126 -10.71 -2.54 49.67
N ASP A 127 -11.66 -1.82 49.09
CA ASP A 127 -11.50 -1.18 47.78
C ASP A 127 -10.43 -0.08 47.83
N ARG A 128 -10.39 0.72 48.91
CA ARG A 128 -9.34 1.72 49.13
C ARG A 128 -7.95 1.10 49.14
N LYS A 129 -7.74 0.01 49.90
CA LYS A 129 -6.45 -0.71 49.93
C LYS A 129 -6.05 -1.24 48.56
N SER A 130 -6.98 -1.85 47.83
CA SER A 130 -6.74 -2.35 46.46
C SER A 130 -6.28 -1.24 45.51
N ALA A 131 -6.85 -0.05 45.65
CA ALA A 131 -6.50 1.08 44.81
C ALA A 131 -5.20 1.78 45.25
N GLU A 132 -4.90 1.85 46.55
CA GLU A 132 -3.58 2.26 47.08
C GLU A 132 -2.45 1.37 46.53
N GLU A 133 -2.65 0.03 46.51
CA GLU A 133 -1.71 -0.92 45.92
C GLU A 133 -1.47 -0.67 44.42
N GLN A 134 -2.52 -0.30 43.67
CA GLN A 134 -2.38 0.06 42.26
C GLN A 134 -1.65 1.39 42.07
N MET A 135 -1.85 2.36 42.95
CA MET A 135 -1.13 3.64 42.90
C MET A 135 0.38 3.46 43.12
N VAL A 136 0.78 2.57 44.03
CA VAL A 136 2.19 2.21 44.23
C VAL A 136 2.80 1.62 42.94
N LYS A 137 2.08 0.74 42.24
CA LYS A 137 2.53 0.20 40.94
C LYS A 137 2.64 1.29 39.87
N PHE A 138 1.75 2.28 39.88
CA PHE A 138 1.83 3.41 38.95
C PHE A 138 3.05 4.29 39.23
N MET A 139 3.34 4.57 40.50
CA MET A 139 4.52 5.35 40.88
C MET A 139 5.82 4.67 40.43
N SER A 140 5.93 3.34 40.57
CA SER A 140 7.13 2.62 40.10
C SER A 140 7.30 2.70 38.58
N ILE A 141 6.22 2.58 37.80
CA ILE A 141 6.25 2.75 36.33
C ILE A 141 6.69 4.18 35.96
N ASN A 142 6.18 5.20 36.66
CA ASN A 142 6.57 6.58 36.39
C ASN A 142 8.03 6.90 36.76
N MET A 143 8.61 6.20 37.73
CA MET A 143 10.04 6.29 38.01
C MET A 143 10.84 5.74 36.83
N VAL A 144 10.51 4.53 36.36
CA VAL A 144 11.17 3.92 35.18
C VAL A 144 11.03 4.80 33.95
N ARG A 145 9.86 5.43 33.73
CA ARG A 145 9.67 6.38 32.62
C ARG A 145 10.62 7.57 32.70
N ARG A 146 10.84 8.13 33.90
CA ARG A 146 11.77 9.24 34.10
C ARG A 146 13.21 8.81 33.83
N ASP A 147 13.59 7.61 34.28
CA ASP A 147 14.93 7.06 34.03
C ASP A 147 15.17 6.88 32.52
N LEU A 148 14.20 6.30 31.80
CA LEU A 148 14.26 6.13 30.34
C LEU A 148 14.32 7.46 29.58
N LEU A 149 13.60 8.50 30.05
CA LEU A 149 13.72 9.84 29.46
C LEU A 149 15.14 10.41 29.66
N GLY A 150 15.73 10.19 30.82
CA GLY A 150 17.14 10.55 31.07
C GLY A 150 18.11 9.81 30.14
N GLU A 151 17.89 8.52 29.90
CA GLU A 151 18.70 7.75 28.93
C GLU A 151 18.56 8.28 27.50
N ILE A 152 17.34 8.67 27.08
CA ILE A 152 17.09 9.29 25.78
C ILE A 152 17.88 10.60 25.65
N ASP A 153 17.84 11.44 26.68
CA ASP A 153 18.57 12.72 26.68
C ASP A 153 20.09 12.50 26.56
N VAL A 154 20.64 11.49 27.24
CA VAL A 154 22.05 11.10 27.13
C VAL A 154 22.39 10.62 25.72
N LEU A 155 21.58 9.72 25.15
CA LEU A 155 21.78 9.23 23.78
C LEU A 155 21.67 10.36 22.76
N GLU A 156 20.74 11.29 22.94
CA GLU A 156 20.61 12.46 22.08
C GLU A 156 21.85 13.34 22.14
N MET A 157 22.42 13.55 23.34
CA MET A 157 23.69 14.23 23.52
C MET A 157 24.85 13.51 22.82
N GLU A 158 24.95 12.19 22.94
CA GLU A 158 25.98 11.38 22.28
C GLU A 158 25.89 11.44 20.75
N ILE A 159 24.69 11.35 20.19
CA ILE A 159 24.44 11.51 18.75
C ILE A 159 24.85 12.92 18.31
N ARG A 160 24.42 13.96 19.04
CA ARG A 160 24.79 15.34 18.71
C ARG A 160 26.30 15.54 18.72
N SER A 161 27.00 14.97 19.70
CA SER A 161 28.46 15.00 19.78
C SER A 161 29.12 14.26 18.62
N SER A 162 28.62 13.07 18.26
CA SER A 162 29.19 12.23 17.19
C SER A 162 29.09 12.87 15.81
N PHE A 163 28.06 13.67 15.57
CA PHE A 163 27.81 14.34 14.28
C PHE A 163 28.20 15.83 14.25
N ASN A 164 28.92 16.33 15.27
CA ASN A 164 29.28 17.76 15.42
C ASN A 164 28.06 18.70 15.28
N LEU A 165 26.91 18.26 15.80
CA LEU A 165 25.68 19.05 15.77
C LEU A 165 25.72 20.09 16.90
N PRO A 166 25.24 21.34 16.66
CA PRO A 166 25.21 22.37 17.68
C PRO A 166 24.31 21.95 18.85
N GLN A 167 24.75 22.23 20.09
CA GLN A 167 24.01 21.90 21.32
C GLN A 167 22.62 22.55 21.41
N HIS A 168 22.41 23.68 20.72
CA HIS A 168 21.13 24.40 20.70
C HIS A 168 20.76 24.81 19.28
N GLY A 169 19.60 24.33 18.81
CA GLY A 169 19.03 24.62 17.49
C GLY A 169 18.28 23.44 16.90
N SER A 170 17.29 23.70 16.04
CA SER A 170 16.55 22.67 15.30
C SER A 170 17.52 21.95 14.34
N PHE A 171 18.00 20.77 14.74
CA PHE A 171 18.84 19.88 13.94
C PHE A 171 18.19 19.53 12.60
N VAL A 172 16.86 19.49 12.57
CA VAL A 172 16.04 19.26 11.38
C VAL A 172 16.33 20.30 10.30
N GLY A 173 16.57 21.56 10.68
CA GLY A 173 16.92 22.63 9.73
C GLY A 173 18.22 22.36 8.97
N LYS A 174 19.30 22.06 9.69
CA LYS A 174 20.61 21.79 9.06
C LYS A 174 20.62 20.51 8.22
N ILE A 175 19.88 19.48 8.64
CA ILE A 175 19.71 18.28 7.82
C ILE A 175 18.96 18.62 6.54
N ASN A 176 17.89 19.42 6.62
CA ASN A 176 17.15 19.83 5.45
C ASN A 176 18.01 20.68 4.50
N ASP A 177 18.85 21.56 5.03
CA ASP A 177 19.80 22.36 4.21
C ASP A 177 20.81 21.45 3.49
N LEU A 178 21.34 20.43 4.18
CA LEU A 178 22.24 19.46 3.57
C LEU A 178 21.55 18.60 2.52
N ILE A 179 20.30 18.19 2.76
CA ILE A 179 19.48 17.45 1.79
C ILE A 179 19.22 18.33 0.56
N ALA A 180 18.82 19.58 0.75
CA ALA A 180 18.57 20.53 -0.33
C ALA A 180 19.82 20.75 -1.19
N LYS A 181 20.98 20.96 -0.56
CA LYS A 181 22.26 21.09 -1.27
C LYS A 181 22.60 19.84 -2.08
N ARG A 182 22.40 18.64 -1.52
CA ARG A 182 22.65 17.39 -2.23
C ARG A 182 21.68 17.14 -3.39
N GLN A 183 20.43 17.61 -3.27
CA GLN A 183 19.45 17.55 -4.35
C GLN A 183 19.85 18.49 -5.51
N GLU A 184 20.36 19.68 -5.19
CA GLU A 184 20.89 20.62 -6.19
C GLU A 184 22.10 20.03 -6.95
N ASP A 185 23.06 19.42 -6.23
CA ASP A 185 24.20 18.73 -6.84
C ASP A 185 23.75 17.60 -7.79
N LEU A 186 22.73 16.83 -7.41
CA LEU A 186 22.19 15.73 -8.21
C LEU A 186 21.48 16.19 -9.48
N GLU A 187 20.68 17.26 -9.40
CA GLU A 187 20.04 17.83 -10.60
C GLU A 187 21.08 18.43 -11.54
N THR A 188 22.13 19.06 -11.03
CA THR A 188 23.25 19.54 -11.85
C THR A 188 23.92 18.39 -12.61
N LEU A 189 24.30 17.30 -11.93
CA LEU A 189 24.89 16.12 -12.56
C LEU A 189 23.96 15.46 -13.60
N LYS A 190 22.66 15.43 -13.34
CA LYS A 190 21.66 14.90 -14.26
C LYS A 190 21.56 15.75 -15.54
N THR A 191 21.59 17.08 -15.42
CA THR A 191 21.60 17.97 -16.59
C THR A 191 22.88 17.83 -17.42
N GLU A 192 24.04 17.69 -16.78
CA GLU A 192 25.31 17.44 -17.46
C GLU A 192 25.31 16.09 -18.21
N SER A 193 24.78 15.03 -17.57
CA SER A 193 24.63 13.71 -18.20
C SER A 193 23.69 13.73 -19.40
N LEU A 194 22.55 14.43 -19.31
CA LEU A 194 21.63 14.60 -20.44
C LEU A 194 22.30 15.34 -21.60
N HIS A 195 23.06 16.40 -21.32
CA HIS A 195 23.80 17.12 -22.36
C HIS A 195 24.86 16.23 -23.05
N GLN A 196 25.55 15.37 -22.30
CA GLN A 196 26.49 14.39 -22.89
C GLN A 196 25.78 13.37 -23.77
N LEU A 197 24.62 12.87 -23.33
CA LEU A 197 23.79 11.94 -24.10
C LEU A 197 23.32 12.58 -25.42
N GLU A 198 22.83 13.82 -25.37
CA GLU A 198 22.42 14.57 -26.57
C GLU A 198 23.59 14.79 -27.54
N SER A 199 24.77 15.12 -27.02
CA SER A 199 25.97 15.28 -27.86
C SER A 199 26.39 13.96 -28.52
N ALA A 200 26.31 12.85 -27.80
CA ALA A 200 26.60 11.52 -28.35
C ALA A 200 25.57 11.11 -29.40
N GLN A 201 24.28 11.40 -29.17
CA GLN A 201 23.21 11.13 -30.12
C GLN A 201 23.41 11.91 -31.43
N ARG A 202 23.76 13.21 -31.35
CA ARG A 202 24.08 14.00 -32.54
C ARG A 202 25.22 13.39 -33.36
N SER A 203 26.27 12.90 -32.70
CA SER A 203 27.39 12.24 -33.38
C SER A 203 26.97 10.93 -34.07
N VAL A 204 26.05 10.17 -33.46
CA VAL A 204 25.45 8.97 -34.10
C VAL A 204 24.62 9.35 -35.32
N ASP A 205 23.80 10.39 -35.22
CA ASP A 205 22.96 10.87 -36.33
C ASP A 205 23.80 11.37 -37.51
N GLU A 206 24.91 12.08 -37.24
CA GLU A 206 25.89 12.51 -38.24
C GLU A 206 26.53 11.30 -38.95
N ALA A 207 26.95 10.28 -38.21
CA ALA A 207 27.53 9.05 -38.78
C ALA A 207 26.49 8.27 -39.62
N GLN A 208 25.23 8.24 -39.19
CA GLN A 208 24.14 7.62 -39.95
C GLN A 208 23.85 8.36 -41.26
N ALA A 209 23.89 9.70 -41.25
CA ALA A 209 23.72 10.51 -42.45
C ALA A 209 24.87 10.26 -43.46
N GLU A 210 26.11 10.15 -42.98
CA GLU A 210 27.27 9.82 -43.81
C GLU A 210 27.16 8.41 -44.40
N TYR A 211 26.75 7.42 -43.60
CA TYR A 211 26.50 6.07 -44.08
C TYR A 211 25.41 6.04 -45.18
N ALA A 212 24.30 6.76 -44.99
CA ALA A 212 23.24 6.84 -45.99
C ALA A 212 23.74 7.47 -47.31
N LYS A 213 24.57 8.50 -47.23
CA LYS A 213 25.21 9.12 -48.40
C LYS A 213 26.08 8.11 -49.16
N LEU A 214 26.95 7.38 -48.45
CA LEU A 214 27.82 6.36 -49.06
C LEU A 214 27.01 5.23 -49.71
N MET A 215 25.89 4.83 -49.10
CA MET A 215 24.99 3.83 -49.69
C MET A 215 24.33 4.31 -50.98
N CYS A 216 23.97 5.60 -51.08
CA CYS A 216 23.49 6.19 -52.33
C CYS A 216 24.58 6.20 -53.41
N GLU A 217 25.80 6.60 -53.06
CA GLU A 217 26.94 6.59 -53.99
C GLU A 217 27.26 5.17 -54.49
N LEU A 218 27.25 4.18 -53.60
CA LEU A 218 27.43 2.76 -53.94
C LEU A 218 26.36 2.29 -54.94
N LYS A 219 25.09 2.68 -54.72
CA LYS A 219 23.99 2.34 -55.62
C LYS A 219 24.18 2.97 -57.00
N THR A 220 24.58 4.24 -57.07
CA THR A 220 24.87 4.91 -58.35
C THR A 220 26.03 4.22 -59.09
N CYS A 221 27.09 3.83 -58.38
CA CYS A 221 28.18 3.06 -58.96
C CYS A 221 27.70 1.70 -59.50
N SER A 222 26.85 0.99 -58.74
CA SER A 222 26.25 -0.27 -59.20
C SER A 222 25.45 -0.07 -60.50
N GLU A 223 24.61 0.96 -60.57
CA GLU A 223 23.83 1.27 -61.78
C GLU A 223 24.71 1.69 -62.96
N MET A 224 25.91 2.24 -62.71
CA MET A 224 26.90 2.51 -63.76
C MET A 224 27.57 1.23 -64.26
N ILE A 225 27.88 0.29 -63.34
CA ILE A 225 28.41 -1.03 -63.68
C ILE A 225 27.40 -1.80 -64.52
N ASP A 226 26.14 -1.88 -64.09
CA ASP A 226 25.07 -2.57 -64.83
C ASP A 226 24.89 -2.00 -66.24
N ARG A 227 24.94 -0.67 -66.39
CA ARG A 227 24.92 -0.01 -67.72
C ARG A 227 26.16 -0.35 -68.54
N GLY A 228 27.33 -0.39 -67.92
CA GLY A 228 28.57 -0.83 -68.54
C GLY A 228 28.45 -2.26 -69.09
N GLU A 229 27.94 -3.19 -68.28
CA GLU A 229 27.71 -4.57 -68.70
C GLU A 229 26.70 -4.69 -69.85
N MET A 230 25.62 -3.91 -69.83
CA MET A 230 24.66 -3.88 -70.94
C MET A 230 25.31 -3.38 -72.23
N ASN A 231 26.12 -2.32 -72.16
CA ASN A 231 26.85 -1.80 -73.32
C ASN A 231 27.86 -2.81 -73.87
N ILE A 232 28.55 -3.55 -72.99
CA ILE A 232 29.45 -4.63 -73.38
C ILE A 232 28.68 -5.73 -74.10
N LYS A 233 27.56 -6.20 -73.53
CA LYS A 233 26.69 -7.21 -74.18
C LYS A 233 26.16 -6.74 -75.54
N GLU A 234 25.79 -5.46 -75.66
CA GLU A 234 25.33 -4.89 -76.93
C GLU A 234 26.47 -4.84 -77.97
N ALA A 235 27.69 -4.50 -77.53
CA ALA A 235 28.87 -4.53 -78.38
C ALA A 235 29.24 -5.97 -78.82
N GLU A 236 29.14 -6.94 -77.91
CA GLU A 236 29.32 -8.37 -78.20
C GLU A 236 28.29 -8.85 -79.24
N ILE A 237 27.01 -8.47 -79.11
CA ILE A 237 25.98 -8.80 -80.11
C ILE A 237 26.28 -8.17 -81.47
N LYS A 238 26.74 -6.92 -81.51
CA LYS A 238 27.13 -6.24 -82.76
C LYS A 238 28.36 -6.87 -83.43
N LEU A 239 29.32 -7.35 -82.64
CA LEU A 239 30.48 -8.10 -83.13
C LEU A 239 30.04 -9.46 -83.68
N ASN A 240 29.21 -10.19 -82.95
CA ASN A 240 28.70 -11.49 -83.35
C ASN A 240 27.81 -11.39 -84.61
N MET A 241 27.04 -10.30 -84.79
CA MET A 241 26.34 -10.02 -86.04
C MET A 241 27.27 -9.68 -87.22
N ARG A 242 28.43 -9.04 -86.97
CA ARG A 242 29.45 -8.79 -88.01
C ARG A 242 30.24 -10.05 -88.38
N GLU A 243 30.39 -10.99 -87.45
CA GLU A 243 30.96 -12.32 -87.72
C GLU A 243 29.95 -13.21 -88.46
N SER A 244 28.68 -13.17 -88.07
CA SER A 244 27.57 -13.82 -88.78
C SER A 244 27.37 -13.22 -90.18
N SER A 245 27.64 -11.93 -90.40
CA SER A 245 27.61 -11.29 -91.73
C SER A 245 28.87 -11.54 -92.58
N LYS A 246 29.90 -12.23 -92.04
CA LYS A 246 31.10 -12.65 -92.79
C LYS A 246 31.03 -14.11 -93.25
N GLU A 247 30.04 -14.89 -92.81
CA GLU A 247 29.87 -16.30 -93.17
C GLU A 247 28.80 -16.59 -94.23
N GLU A 248 28.12 -15.59 -94.80
CA GLU A 248 27.04 -15.79 -95.78
C GLU A 248 27.30 -15.33 -97.23
N PHE A 249 28.56 -15.06 -97.64
CA PHE A 249 28.82 -14.77 -99.07
C PHE A 249 30.17 -15.28 -99.57
N ARG A 250 30.31 -16.60 -99.72
CA ARG A 250 31.26 -17.19 -100.68
C ARG A 250 30.77 -18.53 -101.23
N PHE A 251 29.98 -18.51 -102.30
CA PHE A 251 30.07 -19.54 -103.36
C PHE A 251 29.54 -18.99 -104.72
N LEU A 252 30.38 -19.17 -105.75
CA LEU A 252 30.13 -19.17 -107.21
C LEU A 252 30.00 -17.86 -108.03
N ALA A 253 31.08 -17.50 -108.75
CA ALA A 253 31.19 -17.54 -110.24
C ALA A 253 32.53 -16.86 -110.68
N PHE A 254 33.60 -17.58 -111.03
CA PHE A 254 33.95 -18.25 -112.30
C PHE A 254 34.46 -17.33 -113.44
N PHE A 255 35.81 -17.31 -113.61
CA PHE A 255 36.65 -17.10 -114.83
C PHE A 255 36.55 -15.75 -115.61
N LYS A 256 37.61 -15.08 -116.12
CA LYS A 256 38.99 -15.43 -116.56
C LYS A 256 39.82 -14.14 -116.82
N TYR A 257 41.16 -14.22 -116.82
CA TYR A 257 42.21 -13.18 -117.06
C TYR A 257 42.50 -12.23 -115.87
N CYS A 258 43.71 -12.08 -115.31
CA CYS A 258 45.02 -11.95 -115.96
C CYS A 258 46.20 -12.31 -115.00
N HIS A 259 47.28 -12.82 -115.57
CA HIS A 259 48.25 -13.80 -115.05
C HIS A 259 49.42 -13.22 -114.20
N TYR A 260 49.21 -12.28 -113.28
CA TYR A 260 50.33 -11.76 -112.44
C TYR A 260 50.08 -11.68 -110.92
N SER A 261 48.89 -12.03 -110.44
CA SER A 261 48.50 -11.84 -109.03
C SER A 261 48.64 -13.09 -108.13
N CYS A 262 48.89 -14.28 -108.70
CA CYS A 262 48.83 -15.55 -107.96
C CYS A 262 49.95 -15.78 -106.94
N LYS A 263 51.06 -15.02 -106.97
CA LYS A 263 52.16 -15.18 -106.01
C LYS A 263 51.92 -14.41 -104.69
N ILE A 264 51.22 -13.28 -104.77
CA ILE A 264 50.90 -12.42 -103.60
C ILE A 264 49.69 -12.97 -102.84
N ILE A 265 48.71 -13.53 -103.55
CA ILE A 265 47.50 -14.09 -102.92
C ILE A 265 47.82 -15.31 -102.05
N PHE A 266 48.77 -16.17 -102.46
CA PHE A 266 49.15 -17.34 -101.67
C PHE A 266 49.80 -16.97 -100.32
N GLN A 267 50.55 -15.87 -100.27
CA GLN A 267 51.16 -15.37 -99.02
C GLN A 267 50.14 -14.66 -98.13
N ILE A 268 49.19 -13.92 -98.72
CA ILE A 268 48.11 -13.25 -97.99
C ILE A 268 47.15 -14.27 -97.38
N ASP A 269 46.81 -15.34 -98.08
CA ASP A 269 45.87 -16.36 -97.57
C ASP A 269 46.51 -17.23 -96.48
N SER A 270 47.82 -17.50 -96.54
CA SER A 270 48.57 -18.14 -95.45
C SER A 270 48.59 -17.27 -94.17
N LEU A 271 48.78 -15.96 -94.30
CA LEU A 271 48.78 -15.03 -93.17
C LEU A 271 47.38 -14.80 -92.59
N ARG A 272 46.35 -14.77 -93.44
CA ARG A 272 44.94 -14.68 -93.00
C ARG A 272 44.46 -15.91 -92.26
N LEU A 273 45.03 -17.08 -92.54
CA LEU A 273 44.73 -18.30 -91.80
C LEU A 273 45.36 -18.25 -90.40
N GLN A 274 46.64 -17.85 -90.31
CA GLN A 274 47.33 -17.66 -89.02
C GLN A 274 46.66 -16.57 -88.15
N TYR A 275 46.15 -15.49 -88.76
CA TYR A 275 45.45 -14.44 -88.04
C TYR A 275 44.10 -14.89 -87.48
N ARG A 276 43.36 -15.73 -88.22
CA ARG A 276 42.08 -16.30 -87.75
C ARG A 276 42.26 -17.35 -86.65
N GLU A 277 43.38 -18.07 -86.66
CA GLU A 277 43.72 -18.96 -85.55
C GLU A 277 44.11 -18.14 -84.31
N ALA A 278 44.82 -17.03 -84.47
CA ALA A 278 45.17 -16.12 -83.36
C ALA A 278 43.96 -15.43 -82.71
N GLU A 279 42.96 -14.98 -83.48
CA GLU A 279 41.71 -14.41 -82.93
C GLU A 279 40.96 -15.42 -82.04
N LYS A 280 40.90 -16.69 -82.46
CA LYS A 280 40.29 -17.76 -81.64
C LYS A 280 41.03 -18.00 -80.32
N PHE A 281 42.34 -17.80 -80.31
CA PHE A 281 43.13 -17.88 -79.07
C PHE A 281 42.84 -16.70 -78.14
N GLU A 282 42.64 -15.49 -78.67
CA GLU A 282 42.30 -14.31 -77.87
C GLU A 282 40.91 -14.42 -77.22
N ASP A 283 39.92 -14.96 -77.92
CA ASP A 283 38.59 -15.19 -77.37
C ASP A 283 38.60 -16.30 -76.30
N LEU A 284 39.39 -17.35 -76.52
CA LEU A 284 39.64 -18.37 -75.50
C LEU A 284 40.32 -17.79 -74.26
N GLU A 285 41.28 -16.88 -74.40
CA GLU A 285 41.92 -16.19 -73.27
C GLU A 285 40.92 -15.34 -72.48
N LYS A 286 40.02 -14.61 -73.15
CA LYS A 286 38.96 -13.82 -72.50
C LYS A 286 37.97 -14.71 -71.75
N GLU A 287 37.60 -15.85 -72.32
CA GLU A 287 36.69 -16.79 -71.65
C GLU A 287 37.37 -17.48 -70.46
N ILE A 288 38.66 -17.82 -70.56
CA ILE A 288 39.47 -18.31 -69.45
C ILE A 288 39.53 -17.27 -68.32
N GLU A 289 39.77 -15.99 -68.63
CA GLU A 289 39.86 -14.95 -67.61
C GLU A 289 38.50 -14.68 -66.94
N LYS A 290 37.40 -14.69 -67.69
CA LYS A 290 36.04 -14.61 -67.13
C LYS A 290 35.77 -15.78 -66.18
N LYS A 291 36.10 -17.01 -66.59
CA LYS A 291 35.97 -18.19 -65.72
C LYS A 291 36.86 -18.11 -64.50
N ARG A 292 38.04 -17.50 -64.61
CA ARG A 292 38.94 -17.27 -63.49
C ARG A 292 38.35 -16.29 -62.47
N ILE A 293 37.72 -15.21 -62.92
CA ILE A 293 37.03 -14.25 -62.04
C ILE A 293 35.85 -14.93 -61.32
N GLU A 294 34.99 -15.64 -62.05
CA GLU A 294 33.87 -16.42 -61.44
C GLU A 294 34.39 -17.43 -60.41
N THR A 295 35.54 -18.06 -60.69
CA THR A 295 36.19 -18.99 -59.78
C THR A 295 36.73 -18.29 -58.53
N ASN A 296 37.34 -17.11 -58.67
CA ASN A 296 37.83 -16.33 -57.53
C ASN A 296 36.68 -15.84 -56.63
N GLU A 297 35.59 -15.33 -57.21
CA GLU A 297 34.41 -14.92 -56.43
C GLU A 297 33.79 -16.10 -55.67
N ALA A 298 33.73 -17.28 -56.29
CA ALA A 298 33.28 -18.49 -55.63
C ALA A 298 34.22 -18.91 -54.49
N HIS A 299 35.55 -18.74 -54.67
CA HIS A 299 36.53 -18.97 -53.60
C HIS A 299 36.37 -17.98 -52.44
N ASP A 300 36.13 -16.70 -52.72
CA ASP A 300 35.92 -15.69 -51.69
C ASP A 300 34.64 -15.93 -50.88
N ARG A 301 33.54 -16.28 -51.55
CA ARG A 301 32.29 -16.67 -50.86
C ARG A 301 32.48 -17.91 -50.00
N LEU A 302 33.25 -18.89 -50.48
CA LEU A 302 33.59 -20.09 -49.71
C LEU A 302 34.47 -19.74 -48.50
N ALA A 303 35.47 -18.87 -48.66
CA ALA A 303 36.34 -18.40 -47.59
C ALA A 303 35.56 -17.65 -46.50
N ASP A 304 34.62 -16.78 -46.88
CA ASP A 304 33.74 -16.07 -45.94
C ASP A 304 32.80 -17.01 -45.19
N LEU A 305 32.24 -18.02 -45.87
CA LEU A 305 31.43 -19.05 -45.21
C LEU A 305 32.27 -19.87 -44.22
N ILE A 306 33.48 -20.26 -44.60
CA ILE A 306 34.42 -20.97 -43.70
C ILE A 306 34.77 -20.10 -42.49
N ARG A 307 35.00 -18.80 -42.68
CA ARG A 307 35.29 -17.85 -41.58
C ARG A 307 34.11 -17.75 -40.61
N LYS A 308 32.89 -17.51 -41.11
CA LYS A 308 31.66 -17.48 -40.29
C LYS A 308 31.40 -18.79 -39.56
N HIS A 309 31.67 -19.93 -40.22
CA HIS A 309 31.54 -21.24 -39.59
C HIS A 309 32.59 -21.44 -38.48
N LYS A 310 33.83 -21.00 -38.70
CA LYS A 310 34.92 -21.06 -37.73
C LYS A 310 34.61 -20.20 -36.50
N ASP A 311 34.17 -18.97 -36.70
CA ASP A 311 33.84 -18.05 -35.61
C ASP A 311 32.63 -18.56 -34.78
N GLY A 312 31.59 -19.08 -35.45
CA GLY A 312 30.45 -19.72 -34.79
C GLY A 312 30.82 -20.99 -34.03
N TYR A 313 31.73 -21.81 -34.57
CA TYR A 313 32.23 -23.01 -33.89
C TYR A 313 33.08 -22.68 -32.66
N VAL A 314 34.01 -21.73 -32.79
CA VAL A 314 34.87 -21.31 -31.69
C VAL A 314 34.04 -20.68 -30.57
N GLY A 315 33.03 -19.89 -30.90
CA GLY A 315 32.11 -19.30 -29.93
C GLY A 315 31.28 -20.32 -29.12
N VAL A 316 30.91 -21.45 -29.72
CA VAL A 316 30.07 -22.48 -29.06
C VAL A 316 30.89 -23.57 -28.37
N PHE A 317 32.03 -23.97 -28.94
CA PHE A 317 32.78 -25.16 -28.51
C PHE A 317 34.18 -24.86 -27.93
N GLY A 318 34.63 -23.61 -27.96
CA GLY A 318 35.95 -23.16 -27.43
C GLY A 318 37.16 -23.58 -28.27
N SER A 319 37.11 -24.71 -28.98
CA SER A 319 38.15 -25.17 -29.91
C SER A 319 37.59 -26.06 -31.03
N MET A 320 38.27 -26.07 -32.19
CA MET A 320 37.83 -26.78 -33.40
C MET A 320 38.04 -28.30 -33.24
N PRO A 321 36.97 -29.13 -33.25
CA PRO A 321 37.10 -30.58 -33.04
C PRO A 321 37.73 -31.29 -34.25
N ALA A 322 38.53 -32.32 -34.00
CA ALA A 322 39.36 -33.02 -34.99
C ALA A 322 38.61 -33.98 -35.95
N GLY A 323 37.31 -33.81 -36.18
CA GLY A 323 36.58 -34.68 -37.10
C GLY A 323 35.11 -34.33 -37.29
N PRO A 324 34.49 -34.78 -38.40
CA PRO A 324 33.16 -34.34 -38.83
C PRO A 324 31.99 -34.84 -37.96
N TRP A 325 32.23 -35.70 -36.97
CA TRP A 325 31.20 -36.27 -36.10
C TRP A 325 31.79 -36.61 -34.73
N SER A 326 32.26 -35.60 -33.99
CA SER A 326 32.61 -35.89 -32.61
C SER A 326 31.33 -36.13 -31.80
N ASP A 327 31.28 -37.22 -31.03
CA ASP A 327 30.27 -37.45 -29.97
C ASP A 327 30.08 -36.20 -29.09
N LYS A 328 31.14 -35.38 -29.02
CA LYS A 328 31.15 -34.06 -28.41
C LYS A 328 30.05 -33.12 -28.95
N ILE A 329 29.81 -33.01 -30.25
CA ILE A 329 28.76 -32.12 -30.82
C ILE A 329 27.37 -32.62 -30.44
N LEU A 330 27.12 -33.93 -30.53
CA LEU A 330 25.86 -34.54 -30.12
C LEU A 330 25.63 -34.40 -28.61
N SER A 331 26.68 -34.61 -27.80
CA SER A 331 26.61 -34.42 -26.35
C SER A 331 26.31 -32.96 -25.98
N VAL A 332 26.93 -31.99 -26.68
CA VAL A 332 26.69 -30.57 -26.45
C VAL A 332 25.25 -30.23 -26.86
N ALA A 333 24.79 -30.66 -28.03
CA ALA A 333 23.41 -30.44 -28.46
C ALA A 333 22.38 -30.99 -27.46
N ASN A 334 22.56 -32.24 -27.02
CA ASN A 334 21.68 -32.85 -26.01
C ASN A 334 21.76 -32.11 -24.68
N SER A 335 22.96 -31.74 -24.23
CA SER A 335 23.15 -30.98 -22.99
C SER A 335 22.51 -29.58 -23.07
N THR A 336 22.59 -28.90 -24.20
CA THR A 336 21.97 -27.59 -24.41
C THR A 336 20.46 -27.73 -24.49
N GLN A 337 19.93 -28.80 -25.05
CA GLN A 337 18.49 -29.05 -25.09
C GLN A 337 17.92 -29.37 -23.71
N ILE A 338 18.64 -30.15 -22.88
CA ILE A 338 18.29 -30.39 -21.47
C ILE A 338 18.32 -29.06 -20.69
N LYS A 339 19.38 -28.28 -20.83
CA LYS A 339 19.50 -26.95 -20.20
C LYS A 339 18.43 -25.98 -20.66
N LEU A 340 18.08 -25.98 -21.95
CA LEU A 340 17.01 -25.15 -22.48
C LEU A 340 15.68 -25.49 -21.82
N LYS A 341 15.37 -26.79 -21.68
CA LYS A 341 14.15 -27.23 -21.02
C LYS A 341 14.14 -26.85 -19.53
N GLU A 342 15.25 -27.05 -18.83
CA GLU A 342 15.38 -26.67 -17.42
C GLU A 342 15.19 -25.16 -17.21
N VAL A 343 15.81 -24.33 -18.06
CA VAL A 343 15.66 -22.87 -17.99
C VAL A 343 14.27 -22.41 -18.43
N GLU A 344 13.64 -23.08 -19.39
CA GLU A 344 12.24 -22.85 -19.77
C GLU A 344 11.28 -23.16 -18.61
N ASP A 345 11.47 -24.29 -17.93
CA ASP A 345 10.66 -24.69 -16.78
C ASP A 345 10.84 -23.71 -15.61
N ASN A 346 12.09 -23.29 -15.33
CA ASN A 346 12.39 -22.27 -14.32
C ASN A 346 11.79 -20.90 -14.68
N PHE A 347 11.84 -20.51 -15.95
CA PHE A 347 11.23 -19.27 -16.42
C PHE A 347 9.71 -19.29 -16.24
N LYS A 348 9.03 -20.38 -16.65
CA LYS A 348 7.59 -20.57 -16.45
C LYS A 348 7.20 -20.55 -14.97
N GLN A 349 8.04 -21.13 -14.09
CA GLN A 349 7.79 -21.08 -12.65
C GLN A 349 7.87 -19.64 -12.13
N ALA A 350 8.89 -18.87 -12.52
CA ALA A 350 9.02 -17.47 -12.14
C ALA A 350 7.84 -16.61 -12.67
N GLU A 351 7.36 -16.90 -13.88
CA GLU A 351 6.18 -16.25 -14.48
C GLU A 351 4.92 -16.54 -13.64
N LEU A 352 4.69 -17.80 -13.28
CA LEU A 352 3.58 -18.20 -12.41
C LEU A 352 3.64 -17.56 -11.02
N GLU A 353 4.83 -17.43 -10.43
CA GLU A 353 5.01 -16.77 -9.13
C GLU A 353 4.76 -15.27 -9.21
N PHE A 354 5.20 -14.62 -10.29
CA PHE A 354 4.90 -13.22 -10.57
C PHE A 354 3.38 -13.01 -10.74
N ASP A 355 2.71 -13.84 -11.54
CA ASP A 355 1.27 -13.76 -11.78
C ASP A 355 0.47 -13.97 -10.50
N ARG A 356 0.82 -14.97 -9.68
CA ARG A 356 0.17 -15.19 -8.36
C ARG A 356 0.30 -13.96 -7.47
N THR A 357 1.51 -13.39 -7.39
CA THR A 357 1.77 -12.20 -6.57
C THR A 357 0.97 -11.00 -7.10
N SER A 358 0.90 -10.83 -8.42
CA SER A 358 0.14 -9.76 -9.06
C SER A 358 -1.37 -9.93 -8.86
N GLN A 359 -1.89 -11.15 -8.91
CA GLN A 359 -3.31 -11.44 -8.63
C GLN A 359 -3.66 -11.15 -7.17
N SER A 360 -2.84 -11.60 -6.21
CA SER A 360 -3.03 -11.28 -4.79
C SER A 360 -2.96 -9.78 -4.52
N LEU A 361 -2.06 -9.05 -5.21
CA LEU A 361 -1.98 -7.60 -5.10
C LEU A 361 -3.27 -6.93 -5.60
N ASN A 362 -3.77 -7.33 -6.77
CA ASN A 362 -5.02 -6.79 -7.32
C ASN A 362 -6.22 -7.09 -6.40
N GLN A 363 -6.27 -8.26 -5.76
CA GLN A 363 -7.33 -8.60 -4.80
C GLN A 363 -7.28 -7.68 -3.58
N LEU A 364 -6.10 -7.42 -3.00
CA LEU A 364 -5.98 -6.47 -1.89
C LEU A 364 -6.32 -5.03 -2.30
N GLU A 365 -5.99 -4.61 -3.52
CA GLU A 365 -6.38 -3.27 -4.01
C GLU A 365 -7.89 -3.12 -4.18
N ILE A 366 -8.59 -4.18 -4.64
CA ILE A 366 -10.07 -4.21 -4.67
C ILE A 366 -10.66 -4.19 -3.25
N GLU A 367 -10.06 -4.92 -2.31
CA GLU A 367 -10.48 -4.88 -0.91
C GLU A 367 -10.26 -3.49 -0.28
N ASP A 368 -9.13 -2.83 -0.56
CA ASP A 368 -8.85 -1.45 -0.14
C ASP A 368 -9.94 -0.49 -0.65
N GLU A 369 -10.26 -0.55 -1.94
CA GLU A 369 -11.32 0.27 -2.53
C GLU A 369 -12.69 -0.01 -1.89
N LYS A 370 -13.02 -1.27 -1.65
CA LYS A 370 -14.26 -1.66 -0.95
C LYS A 370 -14.30 -1.09 0.46
N THR A 371 -13.21 -1.19 1.22
CA THR A 371 -13.14 -0.61 2.58
C THR A 371 -13.25 0.91 2.56
N HIS A 372 -12.67 1.56 1.55
CA HIS A 372 -12.80 3.00 1.38
C HIS A 372 -14.25 3.42 1.14
N ASN A 373 -14.99 2.64 0.34
CA ASN A 373 -16.42 2.85 0.13
C ASN A 373 -17.25 2.61 1.40
N GLU A 374 -16.95 1.55 2.16
CA GLU A 374 -17.58 1.29 3.48
C GLU A 374 -17.38 2.48 4.45
N ILE A 375 -16.17 3.05 4.51
CA ILE A 375 -15.87 4.24 5.33
C ILE A 375 -16.67 5.44 4.86
N LYS A 376 -16.74 5.66 3.54
CA LYS A 376 -17.50 6.78 2.96
C LYS A 376 -18.99 6.69 3.32
N GLU A 377 -19.57 5.50 3.25
CA GLU A 377 -20.96 5.27 3.66
C GLU A 377 -21.17 5.52 5.16
N LEU A 378 -20.25 5.06 6.02
CA LEU A 378 -20.34 5.32 7.47
C LEU A 378 -20.19 6.81 7.78
N LYS A 379 -19.25 7.51 7.14
CA LYS A 379 -19.09 8.97 7.26
C LYS A 379 -20.37 9.70 6.84
N GLN A 380 -21.03 9.26 5.78
CA GLN A 380 -22.30 9.84 5.34
C GLN A 380 -23.40 9.63 6.39
N LYS A 381 -23.56 8.41 6.94
CA LYS A 381 -24.56 8.13 7.99
C LYS A 381 -24.33 8.98 9.23
N ILE A 382 -23.08 9.14 9.67
CA ILE A 382 -22.71 10.00 10.80
C ILE A 382 -23.01 11.47 10.47
N TRP A 383 -22.69 11.90 9.25
CA TRP A 383 -22.95 13.25 8.79
C TRP A 383 -24.46 13.55 8.74
N ASP A 384 -25.30 12.65 8.24
CA ASP A 384 -26.76 12.83 8.18
C ASP A 384 -27.36 13.03 9.58
N VAL A 385 -26.89 12.28 10.59
CA VAL A 385 -27.29 12.49 11.99
C VAL A 385 -26.80 13.85 12.51
N SER A 386 -25.59 14.25 12.13
CA SER A 386 -24.96 15.51 12.55
C SER A 386 -25.56 16.75 11.88
N THR A 387 -26.02 16.66 10.64
CA THR A 387 -26.63 17.78 9.90
C THR A 387 -28.02 18.08 10.46
N ASN A 388 -28.79 17.05 10.81
CA ASN A 388 -30.02 17.20 11.59
C ASN A 388 -29.77 17.95 12.91
N PHE A 389 -28.63 17.71 13.54
CA PHE A 389 -28.21 18.41 14.73
C PHE A 389 -27.82 19.88 14.48
N CYS A 390 -26.98 20.16 13.48
CA CYS A 390 -26.62 21.52 13.11
C CYS A 390 -27.86 22.36 12.79
N ASN A 391 -28.86 21.78 12.12
CA ASN A 391 -30.14 22.43 11.84
C ASN A 391 -30.95 22.70 13.12
N LEU A 392 -30.92 21.79 14.10
CA LEU A 392 -31.54 22.02 15.41
C LEU A 392 -30.83 23.16 16.17
N LEU A 393 -29.51 23.16 16.21
CA LEU A 393 -28.71 24.23 16.80
C LEU A 393 -28.95 25.56 16.10
N LEU A 394 -28.98 25.58 14.77
CA LEU A 394 -29.30 26.76 13.98
C LEU A 394 -30.71 27.27 14.27
N SER A 395 -31.70 26.40 14.48
CA SER A 395 -33.05 26.83 14.89
C SER A 395 -33.09 27.41 16.32
N LEU A 396 -32.30 26.87 17.24
CA LEU A 396 -32.14 27.41 18.60
C LEU A 396 -31.33 28.71 18.61
N LEU A 397 -30.31 28.82 17.75
CA LEU A 397 -29.45 30.00 17.62
C LEU A 397 -30.10 31.12 16.81
N HIS A 398 -30.99 30.82 15.86
CA HIS A 398 -31.84 31.85 15.22
C HIS A 398 -32.77 32.52 16.23
N TYR A 399 -33.08 31.86 17.36
CA TYR A 399 -33.77 32.48 18.49
C TYR A 399 -32.86 33.38 19.34
N SER A 400 -31.53 33.21 19.30
CA SER A 400 -30.55 34.08 19.94
C SER A 400 -29.86 34.92 18.86
N ILE A 401 -30.47 36.04 18.49
CA ILE A 401 -29.85 37.03 17.61
C ILE A 401 -28.41 37.30 18.11
N PHE A 402 -27.44 37.23 17.19
CA PHE A 402 -26.06 37.70 17.32
C PHE A 402 -24.97 36.70 17.78
N ILE A 403 -24.65 35.64 17.02
CA ILE A 403 -23.29 35.04 17.10
C ILE A 403 -22.68 34.78 15.71
N ASN A 404 -21.47 35.33 15.59
CA ASN A 404 -20.55 35.52 14.47
C ASN A 404 -20.11 34.29 13.66
N ARG A 405 -19.58 34.58 12.45
CA ARG A 405 -18.80 33.71 11.52
C ARG A 405 -17.77 32.79 12.20
N SER A 406 -17.31 33.10 13.40
CA SER A 406 -16.38 32.29 14.20
C SER A 406 -16.94 30.93 14.60
N VAL A 407 -18.26 30.77 14.72
CA VAL A 407 -18.90 29.48 15.05
C VAL A 407 -18.80 28.49 13.89
N ALA A 408 -18.80 28.96 12.64
CA ALA A 408 -18.63 28.10 11.47
C ALA A 408 -17.21 27.50 11.39
N VAL A 409 -16.19 28.25 11.81
CA VAL A 409 -14.80 27.77 11.87
C VAL A 409 -14.62 26.78 13.02
N LEU A 410 -15.26 27.02 14.18
CA LEU A 410 -15.26 26.08 15.30
C LEU A 410 -16.05 24.80 14.99
N LEU A 411 -17.17 24.90 14.26
CA LEU A 411 -17.91 23.74 13.74
C LEU A 411 -17.07 22.93 12.74
N TRP A 412 -16.31 23.60 11.87
CA TRP A 412 -15.40 22.92 10.93
C TRP A 412 -14.21 22.27 11.63
N MET A 413 -13.66 22.86 12.70
CA MET A 413 -12.65 22.21 13.53
C MET A 413 -13.23 21.06 14.38
N SER A 414 -14.52 21.14 14.75
CA SER A 414 -15.21 20.05 15.46
C SER A 414 -15.47 18.81 14.60
N LEU A 415 -15.41 18.92 13.26
CA LEU A 415 -15.43 17.76 12.36
C LEU A 415 -14.25 16.81 12.61
N GLN A 416 -13.10 17.31 13.09
CA GLN A 416 -11.96 16.47 13.49
C GLN A 416 -12.11 15.92 14.92
N HIS A 417 -13.11 16.35 15.68
CA HIS A 417 -13.45 15.89 17.03
C HIS A 417 -14.88 15.33 17.10
N TYR A 418 -15.35 14.71 16.02
CA TYR A 418 -16.71 14.17 15.88
C TYR A 418 -17.07 13.16 16.99
N GLN A 419 -16.12 12.34 17.45
CA GLN A 419 -16.33 11.39 18.55
C GLN A 419 -16.73 12.07 19.86
N ILE A 420 -15.97 13.09 20.25
CA ILE A 420 -16.19 13.84 21.49
C ILE A 420 -17.53 14.58 21.41
N SER A 421 -17.85 15.09 20.22
CA SER A 421 -19.10 15.79 19.93
C SER A 421 -20.31 14.86 20.13
N VAL A 422 -20.41 13.73 19.41
CA VAL A 422 -21.58 12.84 19.49
C VAL A 422 -21.78 12.27 20.90
N ALA A 423 -20.71 11.87 21.59
CA ALA A 423 -20.79 11.36 22.96
C ALA A 423 -21.25 12.41 23.96
N SER A 424 -20.70 13.63 23.88
CA SER A 424 -21.12 14.76 24.72
C SER A 424 -22.60 15.11 24.50
N TYR A 425 -23.06 15.04 23.25
CA TYR A 425 -24.46 15.31 22.93
C TYR A 425 -25.41 14.23 23.40
N LEU A 426 -25.03 12.95 23.29
CA LEU A 426 -25.82 11.86 23.86
C LEU A 426 -26.01 12.06 25.38
N LEU A 427 -24.95 12.46 26.10
CA LEU A 427 -25.04 12.80 27.52
C LEU A 427 -25.99 13.97 27.78
N HIS A 428 -25.93 15.02 26.95
CA HIS A 428 -26.83 16.16 27.06
C HIS A 428 -28.30 15.78 26.85
N VAL A 429 -28.59 15.00 25.79
CA VAL A 429 -29.95 14.52 25.49
C VAL A 429 -30.47 13.61 26.61
N ARG A 430 -29.64 12.71 27.14
CA ARG A 430 -29.99 11.89 28.32
C ARG A 430 -30.33 12.74 29.54
N SER A 431 -29.58 13.80 29.79
CA SER A 431 -29.87 14.74 30.87
C SER A 431 -31.20 15.45 30.66
N LEU A 432 -31.48 15.96 29.46
CA LEU A 432 -32.75 16.61 29.12
C LEU A 432 -33.92 15.63 29.21
N HIS A 433 -33.75 14.41 28.74
CA HIS A 433 -34.73 13.34 28.85
C HIS A 433 -35.07 13.07 30.33
N LEU A 434 -34.07 12.86 31.19
CA LEU A 434 -34.25 12.62 32.62
C LEU A 434 -34.96 13.79 33.33
N LEU A 435 -34.54 15.03 33.06
CA LEU A 435 -35.17 16.23 33.64
C LEU A 435 -36.63 16.37 33.20
N THR A 436 -36.92 16.18 31.91
CA THR A 436 -38.28 16.27 31.36
C THR A 436 -39.18 15.18 31.95
N ARG A 437 -38.67 13.94 32.04
CA ARG A 437 -39.40 12.81 32.63
C ARG A 437 -39.67 13.02 34.12
N LYS A 438 -38.69 13.55 34.88
CA LYS A 438 -38.87 13.90 36.29
C LYS A 438 -39.92 14.99 36.47
N ARG A 439 -39.90 16.04 35.64
CA ARG A 439 -40.92 17.10 35.66
C ARG A 439 -42.31 16.55 35.35
N ARG A 440 -42.45 15.73 34.30
CA ARG A 440 -43.70 15.07 33.94
C ARG A 440 -44.25 14.24 35.10
N ASN A 441 -43.43 13.38 35.69
CA ASN A 441 -43.85 12.54 36.81
C ASN A 441 -44.24 13.38 38.04
N THR A 442 -43.55 14.50 38.29
CA THR A 442 -43.90 15.42 39.39
C THR A 442 -45.28 16.05 39.17
N ILE A 443 -45.60 16.42 37.93
CA ILE A 443 -46.89 17.02 37.58
C ILE A 443 -48.01 15.98 37.60
N SER A 444 -47.76 14.79 37.08
CA SER A 444 -48.67 13.64 37.17
C SER A 444 -49.02 13.33 38.64
N TYR A 445 -48.01 13.29 39.51
CA TYR A 445 -48.23 13.07 40.93
C TYR A 445 -49.03 14.20 41.58
N ARG A 446 -48.80 15.47 41.21
CA ARG A 446 -49.62 16.59 41.69
C ARG A 446 -51.07 16.47 41.26
N GLN A 447 -51.32 16.01 40.04
CA GLN A 447 -52.67 15.77 39.55
C GLN A 447 -53.39 14.72 40.39
N GLU A 448 -52.76 13.54 40.58
CA GLU A 448 -53.28 12.45 41.41
C GLU A 448 -53.55 12.92 42.86
N LEU A 449 -52.64 13.73 43.41
CA LEU A 449 -52.78 14.29 44.76
C LEU A 449 -53.96 15.25 44.87
N TYR A 450 -54.16 16.14 43.89
CA TYR A 450 -55.29 17.07 43.87
C TYR A 450 -56.63 16.35 43.68
N GLU A 451 -56.67 15.29 42.89
CA GLU A 451 -57.84 14.42 42.73
C GLU A 451 -58.16 13.70 44.05
N SER A 452 -57.16 13.08 44.68
CA SER A 452 -57.31 12.40 45.97
C SER A 452 -57.77 13.34 47.08
N TRP A 453 -57.15 14.52 47.20
CA TRP A 453 -57.57 15.56 48.16
C TRP A 453 -58.96 16.10 47.86
N GLY A 454 -59.33 16.24 46.59
CA GLY A 454 -60.68 16.62 46.18
C GLY A 454 -61.71 15.58 46.62
N GLU A 455 -61.43 14.30 46.42
CA GLU A 455 -62.29 13.20 46.89
C GLU A 455 -62.39 13.13 48.41
N GLU A 456 -61.27 13.24 49.12
CA GLU A 456 -61.21 13.17 50.58
C GLU A 456 -61.93 14.35 51.24
N THR A 457 -61.74 15.57 50.72
CA THR A 457 -62.46 16.77 51.17
C THR A 457 -63.95 16.60 50.98
N ASN A 458 -64.38 16.01 49.85
CA ASN A 458 -65.79 15.76 49.55
C ASN A 458 -66.39 14.67 50.46
N LYS A 459 -65.61 13.64 50.81
CA LYS A 459 -66.02 12.54 51.71
C LYS A 459 -66.09 12.96 53.18
N THR A 460 -65.08 13.70 53.67
CA THR A 460 -64.90 13.98 55.10
C THR A 460 -65.40 15.36 55.53
N SER A 461 -65.56 16.30 54.58
CA SER A 461 -65.81 17.71 54.86
C SER A 461 -64.74 18.35 55.78
N CYS A 462 -63.52 17.81 55.74
CA CYS A 462 -62.33 18.32 56.41
C CYS A 462 -61.26 18.75 55.40
N CYS A 463 -60.37 19.66 55.79
CA CYS A 463 -59.20 19.99 54.98
C CYS A 463 -58.20 18.81 55.02
N PRO A 464 -57.73 18.30 53.87
CA PRO A 464 -56.83 17.13 53.81
C PRO A 464 -55.40 17.43 54.30
N LEU A 465 -55.05 18.70 54.52
CA LEU A 465 -53.73 19.11 54.99
C LEU A 465 -53.64 19.32 56.51
N CYS A 466 -54.75 19.69 57.15
CA CYS A 466 -54.75 20.05 58.57
C CYS A 466 -55.92 19.45 59.36
N GLU A 467 -56.72 18.61 58.71
CA GLU A 467 -57.87 17.87 59.26
C GLU A 467 -58.97 18.73 59.88
N ARG A 468 -58.87 20.07 59.78
CA ARG A 468 -59.90 20.97 60.31
C ARG A 468 -61.19 20.82 59.50
N LYS A 469 -62.31 20.63 60.20
CA LYS A 469 -63.66 20.66 59.62
C LYS A 469 -63.96 22.04 59.08
N PHE A 470 -64.58 22.09 57.89
CA PHE A 470 -65.13 23.33 57.38
C PHE A 470 -66.36 23.74 58.21
N GLY A 471 -66.50 25.04 58.49
CA GLY A 471 -67.65 25.56 59.24
C GLY A 471 -68.99 25.40 58.51
N ASN A 472 -68.96 25.17 57.19
CA ASN A 472 -70.13 24.88 56.36
C ASN A 472 -69.74 24.01 55.14
N GLN A 473 -70.72 23.33 54.54
CA GLN A 473 -70.51 22.50 53.34
C GLN A 473 -70.04 23.31 52.13
N ALA A 474 -70.42 24.60 52.07
CA ALA A 474 -70.04 25.49 50.98
C ALA A 474 -68.51 25.66 50.89
N GLY A 475 -67.81 25.79 52.03
CA GLY A 475 -66.36 25.90 52.08
C GLY A 475 -65.64 24.62 51.62
N ALA A 476 -66.17 23.45 51.99
CA ALA A 476 -65.65 22.17 51.49
C ALA A 476 -65.83 22.06 49.97
N ASN A 477 -67.00 22.41 49.45
CA ASN A 477 -67.28 22.39 48.00
C ASN A 477 -66.41 23.39 47.22
N GLU A 478 -66.13 24.57 47.78
CA GLU A 478 -65.25 25.56 47.14
C GLU A 478 -63.81 25.04 47.02
N LEU A 479 -63.27 24.43 48.09
CA LEU A 479 -61.94 23.82 48.04
C LEU A 479 -61.89 22.66 47.05
N THR A 480 -62.88 21.75 47.08
CA THR A 480 -62.99 20.64 46.12
C THR A 480 -63.01 21.16 44.68
N ASN A 481 -63.79 22.19 44.37
CA ASN A 481 -63.83 22.79 43.04
C ASN A 481 -62.48 23.42 42.63
N LYS A 482 -61.78 24.09 43.56
CA LYS A 482 -60.43 24.63 43.31
C LYS A 482 -59.43 23.51 43.01
N LEU A 483 -59.43 22.42 43.78
CA LEU A 483 -58.55 21.26 43.57
C LEU A 483 -58.86 20.56 42.23
N MET A 484 -60.14 20.37 41.90
CA MET A 484 -60.56 19.79 40.62
C MET A 484 -60.19 20.67 39.43
N ASN A 485 -60.33 22.00 39.55
CA ASN A 485 -59.90 22.92 38.51
C ASN A 485 -58.37 22.91 38.32
N LEU A 486 -57.60 22.81 39.41
CA LEU A 486 -56.15 22.64 39.35
C LEU A 486 -55.79 21.32 38.68
N SER A 487 -56.40 20.19 39.08
CA SER A 487 -56.20 18.89 38.41
C SER A 487 -56.48 18.99 36.91
N ARG A 488 -57.62 19.57 36.49
CA ARG A 488 -58.01 19.70 35.07
C ARG A 488 -57.07 20.53 34.21
N SER A 489 -56.25 21.39 34.81
CA SER A 489 -55.27 22.21 34.07
C SER A 489 -53.94 21.50 33.80
N LEU A 490 -53.66 20.38 34.48
CA LEU A 490 -52.39 19.65 34.37
C LEU A 490 -52.29 18.65 33.19
N PRO A 491 -53.37 18.01 32.69
CA PRO A 491 -53.31 17.10 31.55
C PRO A 491 -52.60 17.66 30.32
N ASP A 492 -52.88 18.90 29.94
CA ASP A 492 -52.24 19.56 28.78
C ASP A 492 -50.73 19.69 28.97
N GLU A 493 -50.27 20.03 30.19
CA GLU A 493 -48.83 20.11 30.50
C GLU A 493 -48.19 18.71 30.54
N ILE A 494 -48.92 17.69 31.02
CA ILE A 494 -48.47 16.28 31.02
C ILE A 494 -48.34 15.75 29.60
N GLU A 495 -49.30 16.04 28.73
CA GLU A 495 -49.28 15.65 27.31
C GLU A 495 -48.11 16.32 26.60
N PHE A 496 -47.95 17.64 26.74
CA PHE A 496 -46.81 18.38 26.20
C PHE A 496 -45.46 17.82 26.67
N LEU A 497 -45.32 17.51 27.97
CA LEU A 497 -44.09 16.91 28.49
C LEU A 497 -43.89 15.48 28.01
N SER A 498 -44.96 14.72 27.77
CA SER A 498 -44.90 13.37 27.22
C SER A 498 -44.42 13.37 25.77
N GLU A 499 -44.91 14.29 24.94
CA GLU A 499 -44.40 14.51 23.58
C GLU A 499 -42.90 14.87 23.60
N ARG A 500 -42.48 15.75 24.52
CA ARG A 500 -41.07 16.10 24.67
C ARG A 500 -40.21 14.91 25.12
N VAL A 501 -40.70 14.08 26.04
CA VAL A 501 -40.00 12.85 26.44
C VAL A 501 -39.83 11.93 25.23
N ALA A 502 -40.90 11.66 24.48
CA ALA A 502 -40.85 10.82 23.29
C ALA A 502 -39.85 11.34 22.24
N LYS A 503 -39.82 12.67 22.03
CA LYS A 503 -38.85 13.32 21.14
C LYS A 503 -37.41 13.16 21.62
N HIS A 504 -37.15 13.32 22.92
CA HIS A 504 -35.82 13.12 23.48
C HIS A 504 -35.38 11.65 23.45
N GLU A 505 -36.29 10.70 23.66
CA GLU A 505 -36.03 9.27 23.51
C GLU A 505 -35.68 8.88 22.06
N GLU A 506 -36.38 9.44 21.07
CA GLU A 506 -36.03 9.25 19.65
C GLU A 506 -34.66 9.82 19.32
N GLN A 507 -34.34 11.03 19.83
CA GLN A 507 -33.02 11.63 19.67
C GLN A 507 -31.92 10.79 20.34
N GLU A 508 -32.16 10.29 21.55
CA GLU A 508 -31.23 9.43 22.27
C GLU A 508 -30.90 8.16 21.47
N ARG A 509 -31.92 7.52 20.85
CA ARG A 509 -31.72 6.38 19.96
C ARG A 509 -30.84 6.74 18.75
N LYS A 510 -31.17 7.83 18.04
CA LYS A 510 -30.39 8.27 16.86
C LYS A 510 -28.92 8.55 17.19
N TYR A 511 -28.63 9.21 18.32
CA TYR A 511 -27.24 9.47 18.73
C TYR A 511 -26.53 8.22 19.22
N SER A 512 -27.25 7.29 19.86
CA SER A 512 -26.69 5.99 20.24
C SER A 512 -26.28 5.18 19.01
N ASP A 513 -27.12 5.15 17.97
CA ASP A 513 -26.80 4.50 16.69
C ASP A 513 -25.60 5.17 16.00
N ALA A 514 -25.54 6.50 16.04
CA ALA A 514 -24.40 7.25 15.49
C ALA A 514 -23.08 6.93 16.22
N LEU A 515 -23.09 6.73 17.54
CA LEU A 515 -21.91 6.26 18.27
C LEU A 515 -21.45 4.88 17.81
N VAL A 516 -22.39 3.98 17.50
CA VAL A 516 -22.05 2.66 16.95
C VAL A 516 -21.38 2.80 15.59
N TYR A 517 -21.89 3.65 14.70
CA TYR A 517 -21.25 3.91 13.40
C TYR A 517 -19.86 4.53 13.54
N VAL A 518 -19.69 5.45 14.48
CA VAL A 518 -18.39 6.07 14.78
C VAL A 518 -17.37 5.04 15.27
N GLU A 519 -17.78 4.10 16.13
CA GLU A 519 -16.91 3.04 16.61
C GLU A 519 -16.59 2.00 15.52
N GLN A 520 -17.57 1.67 14.66
CA GLN A 520 -17.34 0.83 13.48
C GLN A 520 -16.32 1.47 12.53
N LEU A 521 -16.46 2.77 12.26
CA LEU A 521 -15.54 3.54 11.44
C LEU A 521 -14.14 3.54 12.03
N ARG A 522 -14.00 3.74 13.34
CA ARG A 522 -12.71 3.68 14.04
C ARG A 522 -12.05 2.32 13.86
N LYS A 523 -12.79 1.22 14.06
CA LYS A 523 -12.25 -0.14 13.87
C LYS A 523 -11.80 -0.40 12.43
N ILE A 524 -12.59 0.02 11.45
CA ILE A 524 -12.21 -0.13 10.03
C ILE A 524 -10.95 0.70 9.72
N GLU A 525 -10.87 1.95 10.19
CA GLU A 525 -9.73 2.84 9.93
C GLU A 525 -8.46 2.39 10.66
N GLU A 526 -8.55 1.94 11.91
CA GLU A 526 -7.37 1.55 12.71
C GLU A 526 -6.87 0.13 12.40
N GLU A 527 -7.76 -0.83 12.21
CA GLU A 527 -7.40 -2.25 12.08
C GLU A 527 -7.37 -2.67 10.60
N LYS A 528 -8.49 -2.52 9.89
CA LYS A 528 -8.67 -3.08 8.55
C LYS A 528 -7.85 -2.34 7.49
N ILE A 529 -7.85 -1.00 7.49
CA ILE A 529 -7.05 -0.22 6.54
C ILE A 529 -5.56 -0.48 6.76
N THR A 530 -5.11 -0.46 8.02
CA THR A 530 -3.67 -0.62 8.30
C THR A 530 -3.18 -2.00 7.90
N GLU A 531 -3.98 -3.05 8.13
CA GLU A 531 -3.70 -4.41 7.67
C GLU A 531 -3.63 -4.50 6.13
N ILE A 532 -4.63 -3.97 5.42
CA ILE A 532 -4.68 -3.99 3.95
C ILE A 532 -3.50 -3.20 3.36
N GLN A 533 -3.22 -2.00 3.87
CA GLN A 533 -2.12 -1.16 3.38
C GLN A 533 -0.75 -1.82 3.63
N ASN A 534 -0.56 -2.46 4.78
CA ASN A 534 0.65 -3.22 5.07
C ASN A 534 0.78 -4.44 4.13
N GLY A 535 -0.34 -5.12 3.85
CA GLY A 535 -0.41 -6.21 2.87
C GLY A 535 -0.02 -5.75 1.46
N ILE A 536 -0.62 -4.67 0.97
CA ILE A 536 -0.30 -4.05 -0.32
C ILE A 536 1.18 -3.67 -0.40
N SER A 537 1.73 -3.03 0.64
CA SER A 537 3.14 -2.63 0.65
C SER A 537 4.09 -3.84 0.58
N THR A 538 3.72 -4.95 1.21
CA THR A 538 4.50 -6.19 1.22
C THR A 538 4.40 -6.90 -0.14
N LEU A 539 3.20 -7.02 -0.70
CA LEU A 539 3.01 -7.60 -2.03
C LEU A 539 3.64 -6.76 -3.14
N LYS A 540 3.67 -5.42 -3.03
CA LYS A 540 4.41 -4.55 -3.98
C LYS A 540 5.92 -4.81 -3.94
N ARG A 541 6.50 -5.02 -2.75
CA ARG A 541 7.91 -5.43 -2.61
C ARG A 541 8.17 -6.82 -3.20
N MET A 542 7.26 -7.77 -2.98
CA MET A 542 7.36 -9.10 -3.59
C MET A 542 7.22 -9.05 -5.11
N ALA A 543 6.27 -8.29 -5.64
CA ALA A 543 6.06 -8.13 -7.08
C ALA A 543 7.26 -7.49 -7.78
N THR A 544 7.89 -6.49 -7.15
CA THR A 544 9.13 -5.88 -7.67
C THR A 544 10.30 -6.86 -7.63
N SER A 545 10.48 -7.61 -6.54
CA SER A 545 11.47 -8.68 -6.45
C SER A 545 11.25 -9.77 -7.51
N ASN A 546 10.03 -10.25 -7.66
CA ASN A 546 9.66 -11.29 -8.64
C ASN A 546 9.81 -10.78 -10.08
N SER A 547 9.52 -9.50 -10.35
CA SER A 547 9.76 -8.88 -11.66
C SER A 547 11.24 -8.88 -12.03
N VAL A 548 12.13 -8.60 -11.08
CA VAL A 548 13.59 -8.65 -11.29
C VAL A 548 14.04 -10.09 -11.56
N ILE A 549 13.55 -11.06 -10.79
CA ILE A 549 13.85 -12.48 -10.99
C ILE A 549 13.37 -12.94 -12.37
N LEU A 550 12.13 -12.57 -12.75
CA LEU A 550 11.54 -12.92 -14.04
C LEU A 550 12.37 -12.36 -15.20
N LYS A 551 12.81 -11.10 -15.14
CA LYS A 551 13.69 -10.49 -16.14
C LYS A 551 15.03 -11.23 -16.24
N SER A 552 15.65 -11.56 -15.11
CA SER A 552 16.89 -12.33 -15.09
C SER A 552 16.73 -13.71 -15.73
N LYS A 553 15.59 -14.38 -15.49
CA LYS A 553 15.29 -15.70 -16.06
C LYS A 553 14.94 -15.62 -17.54
N GLN A 554 14.26 -14.57 -17.97
CA GLN A 554 14.01 -14.28 -19.39
C GLN A 554 15.33 -14.12 -20.17
N GLU A 555 16.27 -13.33 -19.64
CA GLU A 555 17.58 -13.15 -20.28
C GLU A 555 18.39 -14.47 -20.36
N GLU A 556 18.31 -15.31 -19.32
CA GLU A 556 18.93 -16.64 -19.31
C GLU A 556 18.31 -17.54 -20.38
N PHE A 557 16.97 -17.56 -20.47
CA PHE A 557 16.22 -18.29 -21.48
C PHE A 557 16.57 -17.84 -22.90
N ASP A 558 16.61 -16.52 -23.16
CA ASP A 558 16.92 -15.97 -24.49
C ASP A 558 18.35 -16.32 -24.94
N LYS A 559 19.32 -16.26 -24.02
CA LYS A 559 20.71 -16.68 -24.29
C LYS A 559 20.78 -18.15 -24.67
N ILE A 560 20.16 -19.04 -23.89
CA ILE A 560 20.22 -20.50 -24.16
C ILE A 560 19.40 -20.86 -25.41
N SER A 561 18.27 -20.19 -25.64
CA SER A 561 17.45 -20.34 -26.85
C SER A 561 18.23 -19.96 -28.11
N LEU A 562 19.02 -18.87 -28.06
CA LEU A 562 19.91 -18.47 -29.16
C LEU A 562 21.01 -19.51 -29.42
N ILE A 563 21.64 -20.04 -28.36
CA ILE A 563 22.65 -21.10 -28.47
C ILE A 563 22.02 -22.36 -29.09
N SER A 564 20.85 -22.78 -28.61
CA SER A 564 20.12 -23.93 -29.14
C SER A 564 19.78 -23.76 -30.63
N LYS A 565 19.24 -22.60 -31.03
CA LYS A 565 18.97 -22.27 -32.45
C LYS A 565 20.23 -22.32 -33.31
N THR A 566 21.37 -21.88 -32.77
CA THR A 566 22.66 -21.91 -33.46
C THR A 566 23.16 -23.34 -33.63
N ILE A 567 23.04 -24.19 -32.61
CA ILE A 567 23.36 -25.62 -32.69
C ILE A 567 22.49 -26.32 -33.74
N VAL A 568 21.18 -26.04 -33.79
CA VAL A 568 20.28 -26.60 -34.82
C VAL A 568 20.69 -26.16 -36.23
N LYS A 569 21.06 -24.89 -36.43
CA LYS A 569 21.59 -24.41 -37.73
C LYS A 569 22.90 -25.10 -38.10
N ILE A 570 23.82 -25.25 -37.16
CA ILE A 570 25.09 -25.97 -37.35
C ILE A 570 24.79 -27.43 -37.75
N GLN A 571 23.88 -28.11 -37.05
CA GLN A 571 23.45 -29.48 -37.40
C GLN A 571 22.81 -29.55 -38.80
N ALA A 572 21.96 -28.60 -39.17
CA ALA A 572 21.32 -28.56 -40.49
C ALA A 572 22.31 -28.32 -41.63
N ASN A 573 23.22 -27.36 -41.47
CA ASN A 573 24.29 -27.08 -42.44
C ASN A 573 25.24 -28.27 -42.57
N MET A 574 25.57 -28.92 -41.46
CA MET A 574 26.38 -30.14 -41.47
C MET A 574 25.69 -31.27 -42.23
N LYS A 575 24.40 -31.55 -41.98
CA LYS A 575 23.63 -32.55 -42.73
C LYS A 575 23.65 -32.28 -44.25
N ARG A 576 23.62 -31.01 -44.67
CA ARG A 576 23.75 -30.63 -46.09
C ARG A 576 25.15 -30.89 -46.63
N SER A 577 26.21 -30.64 -45.85
CA SER A 577 27.60 -30.87 -46.26
C SER A 577 27.96 -32.37 -46.42
N THR A 578 27.38 -33.26 -45.60
CA THR A 578 27.59 -34.72 -45.73
C THR A 578 27.00 -35.31 -47.01
N VAL A 579 26.01 -34.63 -47.63
CA VAL A 579 25.42 -35.04 -48.91
C VAL A 579 26.29 -34.62 -50.10
N ILE A 580 27.15 -33.61 -49.93
CA ILE A 580 27.99 -33.06 -51.02
C ILE A 580 29.36 -33.75 -51.09
N PHE A 581 29.92 -34.19 -49.96
CA PHE A 581 31.24 -34.84 -49.92
C PHE A 581 31.40 -36.23 -50.56
N PRO A 582 30.36 -37.05 -50.82
CA PRO A 582 30.51 -38.28 -51.59
C PRO A 582 30.79 -38.03 -53.08
N LEU A 583 30.42 -36.86 -53.61
CA LEU A 583 30.52 -36.54 -55.04
C LEU A 583 31.91 -36.04 -55.47
N GLN A 584 32.78 -35.64 -54.53
CA GLN A 584 34.16 -35.24 -54.84
C GLN A 584 35.17 -36.39 -54.78
N LYS A 585 34.87 -37.50 -54.09
CA LYS A 585 35.74 -38.69 -54.10
C LYS A 585 35.68 -39.50 -55.40
N SER A 586 34.69 -39.27 -56.28
CA SER A 586 34.58 -39.98 -57.57
C SER A 586 35.23 -39.25 -58.75
N LYS A 587 35.70 -38.01 -58.60
CA LYS A 587 36.34 -37.24 -59.70
C LYS A 587 37.86 -37.15 -59.63
N TYR A 588 38.50 -37.70 -58.59
CA TYR A 588 39.96 -37.79 -58.46
C TYR A 588 40.47 -39.23 -58.30
N PHE A 589 39.73 -40.22 -58.81
CA PHE A 589 40.37 -41.46 -59.22
C PHE A 589 41.04 -41.23 -60.58
N VAL A 590 42.23 -40.62 -60.54
CA VAL A 590 43.21 -40.83 -61.62
C VAL A 590 43.37 -42.34 -61.71
N SER A 591 43.06 -42.90 -62.88
CA SER A 591 43.20 -44.33 -63.10
C SER A 591 44.64 -44.72 -62.79
N LYS A 592 44.85 -45.85 -62.11
CA LYS A 592 46.20 -46.38 -61.83
C LYS A 592 47.04 -46.56 -63.12
N SER A 593 46.39 -46.57 -64.29
CA SER A 593 47.00 -46.56 -65.63
C SER A 593 47.65 -45.22 -66.04
N GLU A 594 47.26 -44.08 -65.48
CA GLU A 594 47.86 -42.78 -65.84
C GLU A 594 49.12 -42.45 -65.02
N LEU A 595 49.22 -42.96 -63.78
CA LEU A 595 50.43 -42.83 -62.96
C LEU A 595 51.61 -43.68 -63.45
N LEU A 596 51.39 -44.65 -64.34
CA LEU A 596 52.44 -45.49 -64.95
C LEU A 596 52.96 -44.96 -66.30
N ARG A 597 52.48 -43.81 -66.78
CA ARG A 597 53.02 -43.15 -67.99
C ARG A 597 53.99 -41.99 -67.69
N ILE A 598 54.25 -41.70 -66.42
CA ILE A 598 55.18 -40.64 -65.97
C ILE A 598 56.44 -41.23 -65.31
N SER A 599 56.64 -42.55 -65.37
CA SER A 599 57.97 -43.20 -65.22
C SER A 599 58.36 -43.84 -66.54
#